data_AF-A0A414P823-F1
#
_entry.id   AF-A0A414P823-F1
#
_cell.length_a   1.000
_cell.length_b   1.000
_cell.length_c   1.000
_cell.angle_alpha   90.00
_cell.angle_beta   90.00
_cell.angle_gamma   90.00
#
_symmetry.space_group_name_H-M   'P 1'
#
loop_
_entity.id
_entity.type
_entity.pdbx_description
1 polymer ?
#
loop_
_entity_poly.entity_id
_entity_poly.type
_entity_poly.pdbx_seq_one_letter_code
_entity_poly.pdbx_strand_id
1 'polypeptide(L)'
;MIKLEHVVLTSPEQMEFIIEGMRNPMNSWEKSDSYAGHENMGTGNEYFKLGENDHSLMRRLAKTGTDHRKFMRMMPVYMRITAGHAWWAEFDTYKVGTVRNSCSKMHKIDVMSFGVDSFDHEGIDEVGERAVETFDIVRATLVWLAKMFNETKEKKYWRAIIELLPIGFHLTANVELNYEVLTNMYKSRKNHKLDEWREFCKWIETLPYAELITGKENNV
;
A
#
# COMPACT_ATOMS: atom_id res chain seq x y z
N MET A 1 9.10 1.92 -10.93
CA MET A 1 9.03 2.59 -9.60
C MET A 1 7.60 2.64 -9.07
N ILE A 2 7.39 2.20 -7.82
CA ILE A 2 6.06 2.18 -7.16
C ILE A 2 5.62 3.59 -6.76
N LYS A 3 4.33 3.89 -6.90
CA LYS A 3 3.74 5.16 -6.42
C LYS A 3 2.76 4.87 -5.30
N LEU A 4 2.90 5.59 -4.20
CA LEU A 4 2.05 5.51 -3.01
C LEU A 4 1.43 6.88 -2.78
N GLU A 5 0.11 6.96 -2.90
CA GLU A 5 -0.63 8.22 -2.93
C GLU A 5 -1.88 8.15 -2.04
N HIS A 6 -2.41 9.32 -1.66
CA HIS A 6 -3.68 9.44 -0.93
C HIS A 6 -3.77 8.51 0.30
N VAL A 7 -2.74 8.54 1.14
CA VAL A 7 -2.71 7.76 2.37
C VAL A 7 -3.72 8.36 3.37
N VAL A 8 -4.63 7.52 3.85
CA VAL A 8 -5.57 7.85 4.93
C VAL A 8 -5.30 6.89 6.08
N LEU A 9 -5.05 7.46 7.25
CA LEU A 9 -4.73 6.73 8.47
C LEU A 9 -5.90 6.76 9.45
N THR A 10 -5.73 6.04 10.55
CA THR A 10 -6.68 5.99 11.66
C THR A 10 -7.00 7.39 12.19
N SER A 11 -8.29 7.71 12.32
CA SER A 11 -8.73 9.00 12.88
C SER A 11 -8.46 9.09 14.39
N PRO A 12 -8.48 10.29 14.99
CA PRO A 12 -8.35 10.44 16.44
C PRO A 12 -9.39 9.67 17.25
N GLU A 13 -10.67 9.71 16.84
CA GLU A 13 -11.75 8.92 17.47
C GLU A 13 -11.49 7.41 17.37
N GLN A 14 -11.05 6.93 16.20
CA GLN A 14 -10.69 5.53 16.03
C GLN A 14 -9.50 5.15 16.93
N MET A 15 -8.50 6.01 17.07
CA MET A 15 -7.34 5.76 17.94
C MET A 15 -7.75 5.65 19.41
N GLU A 16 -8.64 6.49 19.91
CA GLU A 16 -9.18 6.38 21.27
C GLU A 16 -9.88 5.03 21.48
N PHE A 17 -10.75 4.63 20.56
CA PHE A 17 -11.45 3.35 20.63
C PHE A 17 -10.50 2.14 20.59
N ILE A 18 -9.43 2.22 19.78
CA ILE A 18 -8.39 1.17 19.72
C ILE A 18 -7.64 1.05 21.05
N ILE A 19 -7.30 2.16 21.69
CA ILE A 19 -6.62 2.19 22.98
C ILE A 19 -7.53 1.67 24.10
N GLU A 20 -8.81 2.05 24.09
CA GLU A 20 -9.82 1.50 24.99
C GLU A 20 -9.86 -0.04 24.87
N GLY A 21 -9.96 -0.54 23.63
CA GLY A 21 -9.94 -1.96 23.31
C GLY A 21 -8.65 -2.68 23.76
N MET A 22 -7.50 -2.03 23.61
CA MET A 22 -6.20 -2.53 24.07
C MET A 22 -6.17 -2.72 25.60
N ARG A 23 -6.92 -1.90 26.35
CA ARG A 23 -6.96 -1.90 27.83
C ARG A 23 -8.01 -2.81 28.45
N ASN A 24 -8.95 -3.33 27.65
CA ASN A 24 -10.02 -4.26 28.06
C ASN A 24 -9.53 -5.46 28.89
N PRO A 25 -8.45 -6.19 28.51
CA PRO A 25 -8.09 -7.43 29.22
C PRO A 25 -7.80 -7.24 30.71
N MET A 26 -7.39 -6.03 31.12
CA MET A 26 -7.05 -5.70 32.50
C MET A 26 -8.02 -4.68 33.11
N ASN A 27 -9.15 -4.39 32.46
CA ASN A 27 -10.13 -3.36 32.88
C ASN A 27 -9.44 -2.05 33.28
N SER A 28 -8.46 -1.62 32.47
CA SER A 28 -7.48 -0.60 32.86
C SER A 28 -7.64 0.73 32.12
N TRP A 29 -8.88 1.06 31.75
CA TRP A 29 -9.26 2.26 30.99
C TRP A 29 -8.80 3.56 31.66
N GLU A 30 -8.98 3.66 32.99
CA GLU A 30 -8.56 4.82 33.81
C GLU A 30 -7.05 5.08 33.82
N LYS A 31 -6.24 4.15 33.29
CA LYS A 31 -4.79 4.31 33.14
C LYS A 31 -4.39 4.82 31.75
N SER A 32 -5.35 5.11 30.88
CA SER A 32 -5.14 5.76 29.58
C SER A 32 -4.69 7.20 29.82
N ASP A 33 -3.66 7.64 29.11
CA ASP A 33 -3.13 9.00 29.15
C ASP A 33 -3.13 9.67 27.77
N SER A 34 -3.69 8.99 26.77
CA SER A 34 -3.96 9.51 25.44
C SER A 34 -5.32 10.18 25.35
N TYR A 35 -5.45 11.14 24.44
CA TYR A 35 -6.71 11.82 24.15
C TYR A 35 -6.75 12.37 22.72
N ALA A 36 -7.95 12.44 22.16
CA ALA A 36 -8.29 13.18 20.97
C ALA A 36 -8.78 14.59 21.34
N GLY A 37 -8.57 15.56 20.45
CA GLY A 37 -9.02 16.93 20.67
C GLY A 37 -9.11 17.74 19.39
N HIS A 38 -9.53 19.00 19.53
CA HIS A 38 -9.60 19.97 18.44
C HIS A 38 -8.69 21.16 18.73
N GLU A 39 -8.06 21.71 17.70
CA GLU A 39 -7.11 22.82 17.83
C GLU A 39 -7.75 24.11 18.41
N ASN A 40 -9.07 24.38 18.21
CA ASN A 40 -9.73 25.55 18.80
C ASN A 40 -11.17 25.28 19.28
N MET A 41 -11.38 24.91 20.56
CA MET A 41 -12.73 24.83 21.21
C MET A 41 -13.85 24.23 20.31
N GLY A 42 -13.55 23.15 19.57
CA GLY A 42 -14.50 22.49 18.66
C GLY A 42 -14.54 23.02 17.21
N THR A 43 -13.67 23.96 16.86
CA THR A 43 -13.48 24.48 15.50
C THR A 43 -12.01 24.31 15.09
N GLY A 44 -11.74 23.38 14.17
CA GLY A 44 -10.38 23.08 13.70
C GLY A 44 -10.16 21.60 13.45
N ASN A 45 -8.94 21.25 13.04
CA ASN A 45 -8.58 19.86 12.77
C ASN A 45 -8.62 19.04 14.07
N GLU A 46 -9.10 17.82 13.95
CA GLU A 46 -8.95 16.82 15.00
C GLU A 46 -7.48 16.41 15.08
N TYR A 47 -6.97 16.29 16.30
CA TYR A 47 -5.66 15.73 16.56
C TYR A 47 -5.75 14.63 17.60
N PHE A 48 -4.77 13.73 17.56
CA PHE A 48 -4.61 12.68 18.54
C PHE A 48 -3.27 12.83 19.25
N LYS A 49 -3.28 12.85 20.58
CA LYS A 49 -2.05 12.84 21.38
C LYS A 49 -1.92 11.50 22.09
N LEU A 50 -0.90 10.73 21.70
CA LEU A 50 -0.54 9.49 22.37
C LEU A 50 0.19 9.80 23.68
N GLY A 51 -0.32 9.28 24.80
CA GLY A 51 0.32 9.34 26.10
C GLY A 51 1.42 8.28 26.27
N GLU A 52 2.30 8.49 27.24
CA GLU A 52 3.47 7.61 27.46
C GLU A 52 3.04 6.24 28.00
N ASN A 53 2.02 6.17 28.86
CA ASN A 53 1.53 4.90 29.39
C ASN A 53 0.94 4.04 28.27
N ASP A 54 0.14 4.66 27.39
CA ASP A 54 -0.41 4.00 26.21
C ASP A 54 0.69 3.57 25.23
N HIS A 55 1.62 4.46 24.90
CA HIS A 55 2.73 4.14 24.00
C HIS A 55 3.60 2.99 24.52
N SER A 56 3.93 3.01 25.80
CA SER A 56 4.68 1.93 26.47
C SER A 56 3.91 0.60 26.44
N LEU A 57 2.59 0.63 26.63
CA LEU A 57 1.76 -0.58 26.51
C LEU A 57 1.71 -1.09 25.06
N MET A 58 1.47 -0.22 24.08
CA MET A 58 1.44 -0.56 22.65
C MET A 58 2.74 -1.25 22.23
N ARG A 59 3.90 -0.68 22.61
CA ARG A 59 5.23 -1.25 22.31
C ARG A 59 5.42 -2.64 22.92
N ARG A 60 5.06 -2.83 24.19
CA ARG A 60 5.18 -4.14 24.85
C ARG A 60 4.31 -5.19 24.18
N LEU A 61 3.06 -4.87 23.86
CA LEU A 61 2.14 -5.78 23.20
C LEU A 61 2.60 -6.12 21.77
N ALA A 62 3.06 -5.13 21.01
CA ALA A 62 3.61 -5.32 19.66
C ALA A 62 4.81 -6.30 19.64
N LYS A 63 5.69 -6.21 20.65
CA LYS A 63 6.87 -7.10 20.83
C LYS A 63 6.49 -8.51 21.30
N THR A 64 5.40 -8.69 22.06
CA THR A 64 5.07 -9.97 22.73
C THR A 64 4.54 -11.04 21.77
N GLY A 65 3.85 -10.64 20.70
CA GLY A 65 3.39 -11.58 19.67
C GLY A 65 2.01 -11.25 19.08
N THR A 66 1.61 -12.03 18.07
CA THR A 66 0.39 -11.81 17.29
C THR A 66 -0.90 -11.84 18.11
N ASP A 67 -0.90 -12.56 19.23
CA ASP A 67 -2.07 -12.68 20.12
C ASP A 67 -2.26 -11.47 21.03
N HIS A 68 -1.19 -10.71 21.27
CA HIS A 68 -1.17 -9.56 22.17
C HIS A 68 -1.35 -8.23 21.44
N ARG A 69 -1.00 -8.17 20.16
CA ARG A 69 -1.07 -6.94 19.34
C ARG A 69 -2.31 -6.84 18.44
N LYS A 70 -3.43 -7.46 18.85
CA LYS A 70 -4.71 -7.42 18.11
C LYS A 70 -5.18 -6.00 17.80
N PHE A 71 -4.85 -5.03 18.65
CA PHE A 71 -5.13 -3.61 18.43
C PHE A 71 -4.55 -3.08 17.10
N MET A 72 -3.40 -3.59 16.64
CA MET A 72 -2.80 -3.21 15.35
C MET A 72 -3.64 -3.64 14.14
N ARG A 73 -4.51 -4.65 14.29
CA ARG A 73 -5.47 -5.06 13.26
C ARG A 73 -6.61 -4.05 13.08
N MET A 74 -6.83 -3.22 14.11
CA MET A 74 -7.85 -2.18 14.14
C MET A 74 -7.31 -0.80 13.76
N MET A 75 -6.02 -0.69 13.41
CA MET A 75 -5.40 0.55 12.90
C MET A 75 -5.41 0.53 11.37
N PRO A 76 -6.48 0.99 10.69
CA PRO A 76 -6.57 0.92 9.24
C PRO A 76 -5.59 1.87 8.57
N VAL A 77 -5.16 1.46 7.38
CA VAL A 77 -4.37 2.24 6.44
C VAL A 77 -5.01 2.07 5.08
N TYR A 78 -5.57 3.15 4.55
CA TYR A 78 -6.04 3.20 3.18
C TYR A 78 -5.02 3.93 2.34
N MET A 79 -4.75 3.45 1.13
CA MET A 79 -3.88 4.17 0.20
C MET A 79 -4.20 3.79 -1.23
N ARG A 80 -3.75 4.64 -2.16
CA ARG A 80 -3.68 4.32 -3.58
C ARG A 80 -2.26 3.88 -3.92
N ILE A 81 -2.15 2.71 -4.55
CA ILE A 81 -0.88 2.16 -5.01
C ILE A 81 -0.90 2.05 -6.52
N THR A 82 0.18 2.47 -7.18
CA THR A 82 0.47 2.19 -8.58
C THR A 82 1.77 1.38 -8.66
N ALA A 83 1.71 0.17 -9.18
CA ALA A 83 2.85 -0.75 -9.31
C ALA A 83 2.65 -1.74 -10.46
N GLY A 84 3.72 -2.36 -10.94
CA GLY A 84 3.64 -3.46 -11.91
C GLY A 84 2.91 -4.69 -11.38
N HIS A 85 2.45 -5.54 -12.31
CA HIS A 85 1.72 -6.76 -11.97
C HIS A 85 2.54 -7.75 -11.13
N ALA A 86 3.87 -7.80 -11.31
CA ALA A 86 4.74 -8.68 -10.55
C ALA A 86 4.66 -8.38 -9.04
N TRP A 87 4.76 -7.11 -8.66
CA TRP A 87 4.59 -6.68 -7.27
C TRP A 87 3.19 -6.98 -6.75
N TRP A 88 2.16 -6.70 -7.55
CA TRP A 88 0.76 -6.97 -7.18
C TRP A 88 0.49 -8.46 -6.92
N ALA A 89 1.04 -9.36 -7.73
CA ALA A 89 0.88 -10.80 -7.53
C ALA A 89 1.44 -11.26 -6.17
N GLU A 90 2.54 -10.66 -5.73
CA GLU A 90 3.12 -10.92 -4.41
C GLU A 90 2.34 -10.23 -3.28
N PHE A 91 1.82 -9.02 -3.54
CA PHE A 91 0.99 -8.28 -2.59
C PHE A 91 -0.31 -9.02 -2.27
N ASP A 92 -0.95 -9.62 -3.28
CA ASP A 92 -2.21 -10.35 -3.14
C ASP A 92 -2.10 -11.61 -2.23
N THR A 93 -0.89 -12.02 -1.84
CA THR A 93 -0.66 -13.09 -0.85
C THR A 93 -1.00 -12.67 0.59
N TYR A 94 -1.02 -11.36 0.88
CA TYR A 94 -1.31 -10.81 2.21
C TYR A 94 -2.82 -10.59 2.39
N LYS A 95 -3.57 -11.69 2.50
CA LYS A 95 -5.05 -11.75 2.45
C LYS A 95 -5.83 -11.09 3.60
N VAL A 96 -5.17 -10.32 4.47
CA VAL A 96 -5.85 -9.47 5.47
C VAL A 96 -5.93 -8.01 4.98
N GLY A 97 -5.45 -7.69 3.76
CA GLY A 97 -5.76 -6.45 3.06
C GLY A 97 -7.08 -6.57 2.29
N THR A 98 -8.21 -6.38 2.98
CA THR A 98 -9.53 -6.94 2.62
C THR A 98 -10.29 -6.28 1.49
N VAL A 99 -9.81 -5.21 0.86
CA VAL A 99 -10.46 -4.64 -0.32
C VAL A 99 -9.41 -4.04 -1.25
N ARG A 100 -9.33 -4.56 -2.47
CA ARG A 100 -8.63 -3.92 -3.59
C ARG A 100 -9.66 -3.42 -4.58
N ASN A 101 -9.72 -2.11 -4.76
CA ASN A 101 -10.55 -1.49 -5.78
C ASN A 101 -9.68 -0.90 -6.89
N SER A 102 -9.47 -1.69 -7.94
CA SER A 102 -8.73 -1.28 -9.13
C SER A 102 -9.68 -0.83 -10.24
N CYS A 103 -9.21 0.05 -11.11
CA CYS A 103 -9.90 0.29 -12.39
C CYS A 103 -10.05 -1.02 -13.18
N SER A 104 -11.25 -1.31 -13.69
CA SER A 104 -11.46 -2.46 -14.56
C SER A 104 -10.69 -2.30 -15.87
N LYS A 105 -9.85 -3.29 -16.20
CA LYS A 105 -9.20 -3.39 -17.51
C LYS A 105 -10.21 -3.44 -18.67
N MET A 106 -11.44 -3.87 -18.40
CA MET A 106 -12.50 -3.98 -19.42
C MET A 106 -13.05 -2.62 -19.86
N HIS A 107 -12.89 -1.55 -19.07
CA HIS A 107 -13.56 -0.26 -19.30
C HIS A 107 -12.63 0.91 -19.64
N LYS A 108 -11.31 0.70 -19.70
CA LYS A 108 -10.34 1.79 -19.88
C LYS A 108 -9.26 1.57 -20.94
N ILE A 109 -9.27 0.45 -21.68
CA ILE A 109 -8.26 0.19 -22.72
C ILE A 109 -8.26 1.28 -23.81
N ASP A 110 -9.38 1.95 -24.00
CA ASP A 110 -9.54 3.10 -24.88
C ASP A 110 -8.78 4.36 -24.43
N VAL A 111 -8.46 4.45 -23.14
CA VAL A 111 -7.76 5.57 -22.48
C VAL A 111 -6.37 5.17 -21.97
N MET A 112 -5.97 3.91 -22.13
CA MET A 112 -4.66 3.41 -21.67
C MET A 112 -3.53 3.97 -22.53
N SER A 113 -2.63 4.73 -21.91
CA SER A 113 -1.34 5.10 -22.51
C SER A 113 -0.34 3.96 -22.31
N PHE A 114 0.39 3.59 -23.37
CA PHE A 114 1.51 2.65 -23.28
C PHE A 114 2.86 3.37 -23.37
N GLY A 115 2.96 4.52 -22.68
CA GLY A 115 4.22 5.24 -22.48
C GLY A 115 5.22 4.38 -21.68
N VAL A 116 6.50 4.74 -21.71
CA VAL A 116 7.54 4.06 -20.92
C VAL A 116 7.15 4.03 -19.44
N ASP A 117 6.73 5.18 -18.91
CA ASP A 117 6.32 5.39 -17.51
C ASP A 117 5.07 4.60 -17.08
N SER A 118 4.45 3.85 -17.98
CA SER A 118 3.34 2.94 -17.67
C SER A 118 3.81 1.52 -17.33
N PHE A 119 5.12 1.30 -17.28
CA PHE A 119 5.74 0.01 -17.01
C PHE A 119 6.90 0.14 -16.02
N ASP A 120 7.19 -0.93 -15.29
CA ASP A 120 8.50 -1.15 -14.70
C ASP A 120 9.47 -1.58 -15.83
N HIS A 121 10.59 -0.88 -15.94
CA HIS A 121 11.55 -1.03 -17.04
C HIS A 121 13.01 -0.87 -16.59
N GLU A 122 13.27 -0.77 -15.29
CA GLU A 122 14.59 -0.54 -14.70
C GLU A 122 15.59 -1.64 -15.12
N GLY A 123 15.17 -2.90 -15.06
CA GLY A 123 15.99 -4.03 -15.52
C GLY A 123 16.11 -4.13 -17.05
N ILE A 124 15.16 -3.57 -17.81
CA ILE A 124 15.23 -3.50 -19.28
C ILE A 124 16.30 -2.47 -19.65
N ASP A 125 16.29 -1.32 -19.00
CA ASP A 125 17.25 -0.24 -19.21
C ASP A 125 18.67 -0.64 -18.80
N GLU A 126 18.82 -1.36 -17.68
CA GLU A 126 20.12 -1.86 -17.21
C GLU A 126 20.77 -2.82 -18.20
N VAL A 127 19.97 -3.71 -18.83
CA VAL A 127 20.46 -4.65 -19.84
C VAL A 127 20.72 -3.96 -21.18
N GLY A 128 19.85 -3.04 -21.59
CA GLY A 128 19.97 -2.33 -22.86
C GLY A 128 19.74 -3.19 -24.11
N GLU A 129 20.18 -2.65 -25.25
CA GLU A 129 20.21 -3.32 -26.56
C GLU A 129 18.89 -4.04 -26.91
N ARG A 130 18.96 -5.36 -27.10
CA ARG A 130 17.86 -6.23 -27.50
C ARG A 130 16.66 -6.14 -26.55
N ALA A 131 16.89 -5.91 -25.25
CA ALA A 131 15.81 -5.80 -24.28
C ALA A 131 14.96 -4.54 -24.54
N VAL A 132 15.62 -3.40 -24.74
CA VAL A 132 14.97 -2.12 -25.07
C VAL A 132 14.27 -2.19 -26.42
N GLU A 133 14.95 -2.71 -27.45
CA GLU A 133 14.36 -2.86 -28.80
C GLU A 133 13.09 -3.73 -28.77
N THR A 134 13.14 -4.86 -28.06
CA THR A 134 11.98 -5.75 -27.93
C THR A 134 10.85 -5.06 -27.17
N PHE A 135 11.17 -4.36 -26.09
CA PHE A 135 10.19 -3.63 -25.28
C PHE A 135 9.48 -2.54 -26.09
N ASP A 136 10.23 -1.78 -26.89
CA ASP A 136 9.67 -0.74 -27.76
C ASP A 136 8.77 -1.31 -28.86
N ILE A 137 9.13 -2.46 -29.45
CA ILE A 137 8.27 -3.15 -30.42
C ILE A 137 6.95 -3.59 -29.76
N VAL A 138 7.02 -4.19 -28.56
CA VAL A 138 5.84 -4.62 -27.81
C VAL A 138 4.95 -3.41 -27.50
N ARG A 139 5.53 -2.32 -27.03
CA ARG A 139 4.79 -1.08 -26.73
C ARG A 139 4.14 -0.48 -27.97
N ALA A 140 4.87 -0.36 -29.08
CA ALA A 140 4.32 0.14 -30.35
C ALA A 140 3.15 -0.73 -30.82
N THR A 141 3.26 -2.05 -30.65
CA THR A 141 2.18 -3.00 -30.96
C THR A 141 0.95 -2.77 -30.06
N LEU A 142 1.15 -2.56 -28.75
CA LEU A 142 0.05 -2.25 -27.83
C LEU A 142 -0.67 -0.94 -28.18
N VAL A 143 0.08 0.11 -28.55
CA VAL A 143 -0.49 1.38 -29.03
C VAL A 143 -1.34 1.18 -30.29
N TRP A 144 -0.81 0.44 -31.27
CA TRP A 144 -1.54 0.11 -32.48
C TRP A 144 -2.81 -0.69 -32.18
N LEU A 145 -2.73 -1.72 -31.33
CA LEU A 145 -3.88 -2.53 -30.93
C LEU A 145 -4.97 -1.69 -30.25
N ALA A 146 -4.60 -0.76 -29.35
CA ALA A 146 -5.56 0.12 -28.70
C ALA A 146 -6.22 1.08 -29.69
N LYS A 147 -5.47 1.63 -30.64
CA LYS A 147 -6.03 2.42 -31.74
C LYS A 147 -7.05 1.60 -32.54
N MET A 148 -6.67 0.40 -32.97
CA MET A 148 -7.57 -0.49 -33.72
C MET A 148 -8.83 -0.84 -32.92
N PHE A 149 -8.70 -1.14 -31.63
CA PHE A 149 -9.86 -1.38 -30.77
C PHE A 149 -10.76 -0.13 -30.67
N ASN A 150 -10.17 1.05 -30.55
CA ASN A 150 -10.92 2.30 -30.44
C ASN A 150 -11.71 2.66 -31.70
N GLU A 151 -11.12 2.44 -32.87
CA GLU A 151 -11.73 2.73 -34.16
C GLU A 151 -12.76 1.67 -34.57
N THR A 152 -12.47 0.39 -34.34
CA THR A 152 -13.30 -0.73 -34.85
C THR A 152 -14.27 -1.30 -33.82
N LYS A 153 -13.97 -1.14 -32.52
CA LYS A 153 -14.64 -1.81 -31.39
C LYS A 153 -14.63 -3.35 -31.47
N GLU A 154 -13.77 -3.94 -32.29
CA GLU A 154 -13.65 -5.40 -32.39
C GLU A 154 -12.93 -6.01 -31.19
N LYS A 155 -13.60 -6.95 -30.49
CA LYS A 155 -13.08 -7.63 -29.29
C LYS A 155 -11.70 -8.29 -29.45
N LYS A 156 -11.33 -8.69 -30.68
CA LYS A 156 -10.04 -9.35 -30.97
C LYS A 156 -8.84 -8.46 -30.59
N TYR A 157 -8.92 -7.15 -30.85
CA TYR A 157 -7.84 -6.20 -30.54
C TYR A 157 -7.70 -6.01 -29.02
N TRP A 158 -8.83 -5.86 -28.31
CA TRP A 158 -8.84 -5.84 -26.85
C TRP A 158 -8.23 -7.11 -26.24
N ARG A 159 -8.60 -8.28 -26.78
CA ARG A 159 -8.09 -9.56 -26.27
C ARG A 159 -6.57 -9.66 -26.46
N ALA A 160 -6.07 -9.26 -27.62
CA ALA A 160 -4.64 -9.23 -27.91
C ALA A 160 -3.86 -8.28 -26.99
N ILE A 161 -4.42 -7.12 -26.61
CA ILE A 161 -3.81 -6.22 -25.63
C ILE A 161 -3.59 -6.95 -24.30
N ILE A 162 -4.63 -7.63 -23.80
CA ILE A 162 -4.56 -8.34 -22.51
C ILE A 162 -3.52 -9.46 -22.55
N GLU A 163 -3.43 -10.20 -23.66
CA GLU A 163 -2.50 -11.32 -23.83
C GLU A 163 -1.05 -10.88 -24.03
N LEU A 164 -0.84 -9.71 -24.65
CA LEU A 164 0.49 -9.17 -24.93
C LEU A 164 1.05 -8.30 -23.78
N LEU A 165 0.19 -7.82 -22.86
CA LEU A 165 0.56 -6.85 -21.84
C LEU A 165 1.70 -7.36 -20.94
N PRO A 166 2.87 -6.71 -20.94
CA PRO A 166 3.97 -7.06 -20.04
C PRO A 166 3.56 -7.06 -18.57
N ILE A 167 4.14 -7.97 -17.79
CA ILE A 167 3.93 -8.04 -16.33
C ILE A 167 4.47 -6.78 -15.60
N GLY A 168 5.35 -6.01 -16.24
CA GLY A 168 5.77 -4.70 -15.73
C GLY A 168 4.69 -3.62 -15.82
N PHE A 169 3.58 -3.84 -16.52
CA PHE A 169 2.56 -2.79 -16.70
C PHE A 169 1.93 -2.36 -15.37
N HIS A 170 1.89 -1.05 -15.16
CA HIS A 170 1.41 -0.45 -13.94
C HIS A 170 -0.10 -0.54 -13.80
N LEU A 171 -0.53 -1.05 -12.65
CA LEU A 171 -1.90 -0.97 -12.21
C LEU A 171 -2.03 -0.10 -10.98
N THR A 172 -3.05 0.75 -11.02
CA THR A 172 -3.46 1.57 -9.88
C THR A 172 -4.66 0.96 -9.18
N ALA A 173 -4.58 0.81 -7.86
CA ALA A 173 -5.70 0.37 -7.04
C ALA A 173 -5.71 1.08 -5.68
N ASN A 174 -6.91 1.32 -5.16
CA ASN A 174 -7.06 1.65 -3.74
C ASN A 174 -7.05 0.36 -2.93
N VAL A 175 -6.29 0.35 -1.83
CA VAL A 175 -6.18 -0.80 -0.93
C VAL A 175 -6.51 -0.40 0.50
N GLU A 176 -7.09 -1.33 1.23
CA GLU A 176 -7.22 -1.28 2.69
C GLU A 176 -6.22 -2.25 3.31
N LEU A 177 -5.45 -1.77 4.29
CA LEU A 177 -4.46 -2.50 5.08
C LEU A 177 -4.65 -2.16 6.56
N ASN A 178 -3.87 -2.78 7.43
CA ASN A 178 -3.72 -2.37 8.82
C ASN A 178 -2.28 -2.61 9.29
N TYR A 179 -1.94 -2.09 10.47
CA TYR A 179 -0.59 -2.15 11.01
C TYR A 179 -0.10 -3.59 11.23
N GLU A 180 -0.99 -4.53 11.57
CA GLU A 180 -0.62 -5.96 11.68
C GLU A 180 -0.18 -6.54 10.34
N VAL A 181 -0.92 -6.23 9.26
CA VAL A 181 -0.57 -6.68 7.91
C VAL A 181 0.73 -6.05 7.44
N LEU A 182 0.91 -4.75 7.66
CA LEU A 182 2.15 -4.05 7.36
C LEU A 182 3.35 -4.66 8.10
N THR A 183 3.15 -5.14 9.33
CA THR A 183 4.20 -5.83 10.10
C THR A 183 4.65 -7.11 9.40
N ASN A 184 3.70 -7.90 8.90
CA ASN A 184 3.99 -9.13 8.17
C ASN A 184 4.63 -8.85 6.80
N MET A 185 4.14 -7.82 6.09
CA MET A 185 4.73 -7.37 4.83
C MET A 185 6.18 -6.90 5.03
N TYR A 186 6.41 -5.97 5.96
CA TYR A 186 7.73 -5.42 6.27
C TYR A 186 8.73 -6.52 6.64
N LYS A 187 8.34 -7.44 7.54
CA LYS A 187 9.19 -8.57 7.96
C LYS A 187 9.64 -9.41 6.76
N SER A 188 8.75 -9.71 5.83
CA SER A 188 9.03 -10.60 4.69
C SER A 188 9.66 -9.89 3.49
N ARG A 189 9.47 -8.57 3.34
CA ARG A 189 9.78 -7.84 2.10
C ARG A 189 10.87 -6.77 2.22
N LYS A 190 11.32 -6.39 3.42
CA LYS A 190 12.32 -5.32 3.59
C LYS A 190 13.64 -5.52 2.82
N ASN A 191 14.04 -6.77 2.60
CA ASN A 191 15.26 -7.14 1.86
C ASN A 191 14.93 -7.84 0.53
N HIS A 192 13.75 -7.56 -0.04
CA HIS A 192 13.30 -8.22 -1.27
C HIS A 192 14.21 -7.91 -2.46
N LYS A 193 14.12 -8.72 -3.54
CA LYS A 193 14.90 -8.49 -4.76
C LYS A 193 14.35 -7.33 -5.59
N LEU A 194 13.03 -7.24 -5.70
CA LEU A 194 12.33 -6.14 -6.34
C LEU A 194 12.50 -4.85 -5.53
N ASP A 195 12.89 -3.77 -6.20
CA ASP A 195 13.11 -2.48 -5.56
C ASP A 195 11.80 -1.84 -5.08
N GLU A 196 10.68 -2.09 -5.75
CA GLU A 196 9.35 -1.63 -5.37
C GLU A 196 8.96 -2.10 -3.96
N TRP A 197 9.36 -3.31 -3.58
CA TRP A 197 9.14 -3.80 -2.22
C TRP A 197 10.01 -3.09 -1.19
N ARG A 198 11.24 -2.74 -1.56
CA ARG A 198 12.14 -1.99 -0.68
C ARG A 198 11.63 -0.57 -0.50
N GLU A 199 11.18 0.09 -1.57
CA GLU A 199 10.54 1.40 -1.54
C GLU A 199 9.27 1.38 -0.69
N PHE A 200 8.42 0.37 -0.86
CA PHE A 200 7.24 0.17 0.00
C PHE A 200 7.62 -0.01 1.48
N CYS A 201 8.66 -0.78 1.78
CA CYS A 201 9.13 -0.97 3.16
C CYS A 201 9.76 0.29 3.75
N LYS A 202 10.46 1.11 2.95
CA LYS A 202 10.96 2.42 3.38
C LYS A 202 9.79 3.36 3.69
N TRP A 203 8.73 3.34 2.87
CA TRP A 203 7.53 4.12 3.15
C TRP A 203 6.86 3.68 4.46
N ILE A 204 6.81 2.38 4.78
CA ILE A 204 6.31 1.89 6.09
C ILE A 204 7.05 2.54 7.25
N GLU A 205 8.37 2.76 7.13
CA GLU A 205 9.19 3.40 8.17
C GLU A 205 8.80 4.87 8.42
N THR A 206 8.05 5.50 7.50
CA THR A 206 7.58 6.89 7.63
C THR A 206 6.21 7.03 8.30
N LEU A 207 5.52 5.92 8.55
CA LEU A 207 4.20 5.95 9.17
C LEU A 207 4.27 6.40 10.64
N PRO A 208 3.23 7.07 11.17
CA PRO A 208 3.08 7.28 12.61
C PRO A 208 3.20 5.95 13.35
N TYR A 209 3.95 5.92 14.46
CA TYR A 209 4.13 4.70 15.25
C TYR A 209 4.77 3.53 14.46
N ALA A 210 5.60 3.81 13.44
CA ALA A 210 6.27 2.79 12.64
C ALA A 210 7.14 1.83 13.46
N GLU A 211 7.57 2.20 14.66
CA GLU A 211 8.26 1.32 15.61
C GLU A 211 7.41 0.09 15.99
N LEU A 212 6.08 0.20 15.98
CA LEU A 212 5.18 -0.92 16.24
C LEU A 212 5.27 -1.98 15.12
N ILE A 213 5.52 -1.52 13.88
CA ILE A 213 5.61 -2.35 12.68
C ILE A 213 7.03 -2.91 12.52
N THR A 214 8.03 -2.04 12.64
CA THR A 214 9.43 -2.35 12.31
C THR A 214 10.18 -3.01 13.47
N GLY A 215 9.72 -2.79 14.70
CA GLY A 215 10.40 -3.19 15.93
C GLY A 215 11.68 -2.41 16.21
N LYS A 216 12.01 -1.39 15.40
CA LYS A 216 13.17 -0.50 15.61
C LYS A 216 12.73 0.63 16.53
N GLU A 217 13.52 0.94 17.54
CA GLU A 217 13.31 2.15 18.34
C GLU A 217 13.79 3.35 17.52
N ASN A 218 12.89 4.29 17.25
CA ASN A 218 13.29 5.61 16.79
C ASN A 218 13.99 6.26 17.98
N ASN A 219 15.32 6.34 17.94
CA ASN A 219 16.08 7.21 18.82
C ASN A 219 15.71 8.65 18.46
N VAL A 220 14.63 9.15 19.07
CA VAL A 220 14.32 10.58 19.12
C VAL A 220 15.04 11.16 20.32
#